data_AF-A0A0J7KAY5-F1
#
_entry.id   AF-A0A0J7KAY5-F1
#
_cell.length_a   1.000
_cell.length_b   1.000
_cell.length_c   1.000
_cell.angle_alpha   90.00
_cell.angle_beta   90.00
_cell.angle_gamma   90.00
#
_symmetry.space_group_name_H-M   'P 1'
#
loop_
_entity.id
_entity.type
_entity.pdbx_description
1 polymer ?
#
loop_
_entity_poly.entity_id
_entity_poly.type
_entity_poly.pdbx_seq_one_letter_code
_entity_poly.pdbx_strand_id
1 'polypeptide(L)'
;MSSGPSKPKIRKKEDYVSHFQDAWLENVEYKNWLIKINEETGKCKLCWVTFITKHDGEKAVKAHMNSKKHKRMIQNINSNQVLTTFLPQENLAENFKVAIAEMSQIYYNVSHHHSYLSMIVHGLWN
;
A
#
# COMPACT_ATOMS: atom_id res chain seq x y z
N MET A 1 -34.95 48.42 23.94
CA MET A 1 -34.97 48.03 22.51
C MET A 1 -33.76 47.15 22.27
N SER A 2 -33.93 45.83 22.33
CA SER A 2 -32.82 44.88 22.24
C SER A 2 -32.59 44.48 20.78
N SER A 3 -31.49 44.95 20.19
CA SER A 3 -31.02 44.53 18.88
C SER A 3 -30.33 43.16 19.00
N GLY A 4 -30.98 42.11 18.49
CA GLY A 4 -30.43 40.76 18.43
C GLY A 4 -29.26 40.64 17.44
N PRO A 5 -28.40 39.60 17.59
CA PRO A 5 -27.19 39.47 16.80
C PRO A 5 -27.51 39.12 15.34
N SER A 6 -26.87 39.82 14.41
CA SER A 6 -26.97 39.58 12.98
C SER A 6 -26.30 38.25 12.60
N LYS A 7 -27.03 37.41 11.86
CA LYS A 7 -26.53 36.12 11.37
C LYS A 7 -25.36 36.34 10.38
N PRO A 8 -24.28 35.54 10.43
CA PRO A 8 -23.17 35.68 9.50
C PRO A 8 -23.61 35.32 8.06
N LYS A 9 -23.31 36.23 7.12
CA LYS A 9 -23.58 36.04 5.68
C LYS A 9 -22.74 34.89 5.13
N ILE A 10 -23.39 33.78 4.79
CA ILE A 10 -22.77 32.68 4.03
C ILE A 10 -22.49 33.22 2.61
N ARG A 11 -21.22 33.47 2.28
CA ARG A 11 -20.81 33.84 0.92
C ARG A 11 -20.91 32.59 0.03
N LYS A 12 -21.77 32.63 -1.00
CA LYS A 12 -21.77 31.63 -2.08
C LYS A 12 -20.39 31.70 -2.77
N LYS A 13 -19.59 30.64 -2.72
CA LYS A 13 -18.33 30.56 -3.46
C LYS A 13 -18.69 30.33 -4.93
N GLU A 14 -18.29 31.27 -5.78
CA GLU A 14 -18.23 31.03 -7.22
C GLU A 14 -17.32 29.82 -7.48
N ASP A 15 -17.73 28.95 -8.40
CA ASP A 15 -17.04 27.70 -8.74
C ASP A 15 -15.69 27.98 -9.43
N TYR A 16 -14.69 28.36 -8.64
CA TYR A 16 -13.31 28.46 -9.12
C TYR A 16 -12.77 27.05 -9.34
N VAL A 17 -12.57 26.68 -10.60
CA VAL A 17 -11.88 25.44 -10.97
C VAL A 17 -10.40 25.61 -10.66
N SER A 18 -9.90 24.81 -9.72
CA SER A 18 -8.51 24.72 -9.33
C SER A 18 -7.89 23.45 -9.90
N HIS A 19 -6.71 23.56 -10.49
CA HIS A 19 -5.97 22.41 -11.00
C HIS A 19 -4.90 21.96 -9.99
N PHE A 20 -4.55 20.68 -10.06
CA PHE A 20 -3.47 20.08 -9.31
C PHE A 20 -2.16 20.76 -9.69
N GLN A 21 -1.51 21.40 -8.72
CA GLN A 21 -0.25 22.09 -8.94
C GLN A 21 0.92 21.14 -8.69
N ASP A 22 1.83 21.03 -9.67
CA ASP A 22 3.03 20.20 -9.54
C ASP A 22 3.97 20.70 -8.43
N ALA A 23 3.92 22.00 -8.13
CA ALA A 23 4.62 22.60 -6.99
C ALA A 23 4.28 21.94 -5.64
N TRP A 24 3.10 21.32 -5.49
CA TRP A 24 2.74 20.59 -4.28
C TRP A 24 3.58 19.32 -4.09
N LEU A 25 4.08 18.71 -5.18
CA LEU A 25 4.94 17.53 -5.12
C LEU A 25 6.36 17.86 -4.64
N GLU A 26 6.79 19.11 -4.78
CA GLU A 26 8.09 19.59 -4.33
C GLU A 26 8.09 19.98 -2.85
N ASN A 27 6.91 20.30 -2.30
CA ASN A 27 6.78 20.69 -0.90
C ASN A 27 7.09 19.52 0.04
N VAL A 28 7.98 19.76 1.01
CA VAL A 28 8.45 18.78 1.99
C VAL A 28 7.29 18.12 2.76
N GLU A 29 6.21 18.86 3.01
CA GLU A 29 5.04 18.34 3.73
C GLU A 29 4.23 17.31 2.93
N TYR A 30 4.22 17.40 1.60
CA TYR A 30 3.33 16.63 0.73
C TYR A 30 4.08 15.59 -0.10
N LYS A 31 5.32 15.87 -0.49
CA LYS A 31 6.19 15.00 -1.29
C LYS A 31 6.25 13.56 -0.79
N ASN A 32 6.21 13.39 0.53
CA ASN A 32 6.31 12.09 1.16
C ASN A 32 5.09 11.20 0.96
N TRP A 33 3.92 11.71 0.56
CA TRP A 33 2.71 10.89 0.45
C TRP A 33 1.81 11.22 -0.73
N LEU A 34 1.90 12.43 -1.28
CA LEU A 34 1.08 12.91 -2.37
C LEU A 34 1.62 12.43 -3.73
N ILE A 35 0.72 11.94 -4.57
CA ILE A 35 0.98 11.52 -5.95
C ILE A 35 -0.05 12.22 -6.85
N LYS A 36 0.39 12.77 -7.97
CA LYS A 36 -0.49 13.27 -9.02
C LYS A 36 -1.00 12.10 -9.86
N ILE A 37 -2.32 12.03 -10.08
CA ILE A 37 -2.91 11.13 -11.08
C ILE A 37 -3.23 11.94 -12.33
N ASN A 38 -4.13 12.92 -12.20
CA ASN A 38 -4.54 13.80 -13.27
C ASN A 38 -4.43 15.26 -12.82
N GLU A 39 -4.73 16.20 -13.71
CA GLU A 39 -4.79 17.63 -13.40
C GLU A 39 -5.89 18.00 -12.39
N GLU A 40 -6.86 17.12 -12.14
CA GLU A 40 -7.96 17.39 -11.21
C GLU A 40 -7.93 16.48 -9.98
N THR A 41 -7.07 15.45 -9.95
CA THR A 41 -7.09 14.40 -8.93
C THR A 41 -5.69 14.08 -8.39
N GLY A 42 -5.61 14.04 -7.07
CA GLY A 42 -4.44 13.59 -6.33
C GLY A 42 -4.72 12.24 -5.65
N LYS A 43 -3.66 11.48 -5.38
CA LYS A 43 -3.73 10.24 -4.62
C LYS A 43 -2.74 10.27 -3.48
N CYS A 44 -3.16 9.72 -2.35
CA CYS A 44 -2.27 9.48 -1.23
C CYS A 44 -1.72 8.06 -1.31
N LYS A 45 -0.39 7.91 -1.36
CA LYS A 45 0.29 6.61 -1.40
C LYS A 45 0.21 5.85 -0.08
N LEU A 46 0.03 6.58 1.04
CA LEU A 46 -0.10 5.97 2.37
C LEU A 46 -1.52 5.45 2.60
N CYS A 47 -2.52 6.24 2.24
CA CYS A 47 -3.92 5.88 2.47
C CYS A 47 -4.55 5.09 1.33
N TRP A 48 -3.89 5.05 0.16
CA TRP A 48 -4.42 4.55 -1.11
C TRP A 48 -5.75 5.19 -1.53
N VAL A 49 -5.99 6.43 -1.09
CA VAL A 49 -7.21 7.19 -1.38
C VAL A 49 -6.91 8.22 -2.45
N THR A 50 -7.77 8.26 -3.47
CA THR A 50 -7.83 9.33 -4.47
C THR A 50 -8.78 10.42 -3.99
N PHE A 51 -8.43 11.68 -4.20
CA PHE A 51 -9.27 12.83 -3.86
C PHE A 51 -9.22 13.89 -4.98
N ILE A 52 -10.30 14.64 -5.09
CA ILE A 52 -10.49 15.63 -6.14
C ILE A 52 -9.97 16.97 -5.64
N THR A 53 -9.13 17.60 -6.44
CA THR A 53 -8.57 18.95 -6.22
C THR A 53 -9.27 20.01 -7.05
N LYS A 54 -10.15 19.62 -7.99
CA LYS A 54 -10.87 20.49 -8.92
C LYS A 54 -11.55 21.70 -8.28
N HIS A 55 -12.16 21.56 -7.11
CA HIS A 55 -12.93 22.65 -6.47
C HIS A 55 -12.26 23.25 -5.24
N ASP A 56 -11.48 22.43 -4.52
CA ASP A 56 -10.87 22.82 -3.26
C ASP A 56 -9.37 23.12 -3.38
N GLY A 57 -8.74 22.76 -4.51
CA GLY A 57 -7.31 22.93 -4.76
C GLY A 57 -6.46 22.36 -3.64
N GLU A 58 -5.50 23.15 -3.15
CA GLU A 58 -4.62 22.80 -2.03
C GLU A 58 -5.39 22.54 -0.72
N LYS A 59 -6.59 23.11 -0.55
CA LYS A 59 -7.41 22.83 0.64
C LYS A 59 -7.83 21.37 0.71
N ALA A 60 -8.04 20.71 -0.44
CA ALA A 60 -8.31 19.27 -0.47
C ALA A 60 -7.10 18.47 0.04
N VAL A 61 -5.89 18.86 -0.38
CA VAL A 61 -4.63 18.23 0.06
C VAL A 61 -4.46 18.40 1.57
N LYS A 62 -4.62 19.62 2.09
CA LYS A 62 -4.54 19.94 3.52
C LYS A 62 -5.63 19.26 4.34
N ALA A 63 -6.85 19.15 3.82
CA ALA A 63 -7.95 18.44 4.45
C ALA A 63 -7.66 16.93 4.53
N HIS A 64 -7.12 16.34 3.45
CA HIS A 64 -6.69 14.96 3.43
C HIS A 64 -5.59 14.69 4.47
N MET A 65 -4.54 15.52 4.49
CA MET A 65 -3.45 15.44 5.47
C MET A 65 -3.98 15.47 6.91
N ASN A 66 -5.00 16.30 7.15
CA ASN A 66 -5.62 16.41 8.46
C ASN A 66 -6.64 15.32 8.81
N SER A 67 -6.98 14.45 7.86
CA SER A 67 -7.97 13.40 8.06
C SER A 67 -7.50 12.37 9.09
N LYS A 68 -8.46 11.83 9.86
CA LYS A 68 -8.20 10.78 10.86
C LYS A 68 -7.52 9.55 10.25
N LYS A 69 -7.92 9.17 9.03
CA LYS A 69 -7.34 8.02 8.31
C LYS A 69 -5.85 8.24 8.03
N HIS A 70 -5.49 9.42 7.53
CA HIS A 70 -4.10 9.76 7.22
C HIS A 70 -3.23 9.79 8.48
N LYS A 71 -3.68 10.49 9.52
CA LYS A 71 -2.94 10.57 10.80
C LYS A 71 -2.71 9.20 11.44
N ARG A 72 -3.75 8.35 11.47
CA ARG A 72 -3.63 6.97 11.97
C ARG A 72 -2.64 6.15 11.15
N MET A 73 -2.64 6.29 9.83
CA MET A 73 -1.70 5.55 8.99
C MET A 73 -0.24 5.99 9.26
N ILE A 74 0.02 7.29 9.40
CA ILE A 74 1.36 7.78 9.76
C ILE A 74 1.78 7.23 11.13
N GLN A 75 0.89 7.27 12.12
CA GLN A 75 1.16 6.71 13.45
C GLN A 75 1.47 5.21 13.38
N ASN A 76 0.67 4.44 12.63
CA ASN A 76 0.90 3.00 12.45
C ASN A 76 2.23 2.71 11.76
N ILE A 77 2.60 3.49 10.73
CA ILE A 77 3.89 3.33 10.05
C ILE A 77 5.03 3.56 11.05
N ASN A 78 4.95 4.64 11.84
CA ASN A 78 5.97 4.96 12.84
C ASN A 78 6.04 3.90 13.97
N SER A 79 4.90 3.33 14.40
CA SER A 79 4.90 2.27 15.41
C SER A 79 5.38 0.93 14.87
N ASN A 80 5.07 0.61 13.61
CA ASN A 80 5.42 -0.68 12.99
C ASN A 80 6.89 -0.79 12.60
N GLN A 81 7.64 0.32 12.51
CA GLN A 81 9.10 0.29 12.40
C GLN A 81 9.76 -0.51 13.53
N VAL A 82 9.14 -0.49 14.71
CA VAL A 82 9.61 -1.28 15.85
C VAL A 82 9.40 -2.77 15.62
N LEU A 83 8.28 -3.18 15.00
CA LEU A 83 7.97 -4.59 14.72
C LEU A 83 8.90 -5.21 13.68
N THR A 84 9.33 -4.45 12.66
CA THR A 84 10.31 -4.94 11.67
C THR A 84 11.69 -5.23 12.27
N THR A 85 12.02 -4.65 13.42
CA THR A 85 13.26 -4.95 14.15
C THR A 85 13.15 -6.25 14.94
N PHE A 86 11.95 -6.62 15.39
CA PHE A 86 11.71 -7.82 16.21
C PHE A 86 11.29 -9.04 15.39
N LEU A 87 10.74 -8.83 14.20
CA LEU A 87 10.43 -9.91 13.27
C LEU A 87 11.67 -10.17 12.41
N PRO A 88 12.27 -11.37 12.45
CA PRO A 88 13.32 -11.74 11.52
C PRO A 88 12.80 -11.52 10.09
N GLN A 89 13.51 -10.73 9.31
CA GLN A 89 13.24 -10.67 7.88
C GLN A 89 13.63 -12.02 7.30
N GLU A 90 12.65 -12.90 7.11
CA GLU A 90 12.91 -14.21 6.53
C GLU A 90 13.55 -14.02 5.15
N ASN A 91 14.72 -14.63 4.98
CA ASN A 91 15.42 -14.58 3.70
C ASN A 91 14.65 -15.46 2.72
N LEU A 92 13.70 -14.84 2.03
CA LEU A 92 12.78 -15.49 1.10
C LEU A 92 13.55 -16.32 0.05
N ALA A 93 14.71 -15.83 -0.40
CA ALA A 93 15.54 -16.53 -1.37
C ALA A 93 16.18 -17.80 -0.79
N GLU A 94 16.60 -17.80 0.47
CA GLU A 94 17.12 -18.98 1.15
C GLU A 94 16.02 -20.01 1.42
N ASN A 95 14.84 -19.56 1.89
CA ASN A 95 13.69 -20.44 2.11
C ASN A 95 13.25 -21.13 0.82
N PHE A 96 13.23 -20.42 -0.31
CA PHE A 96 12.92 -21.04 -1.61
C PHE A 96 13.97 -22.08 -2.03
N LYS A 97 15.26 -21.82 -1.78
CA LYS A 97 16.32 -22.79 -2.11
C LYS A 97 16.15 -24.08 -1.32
N VAL A 98 15.88 -23.99 -0.02
CA VAL A 98 15.63 -25.15 0.85
C VAL A 98 14.40 -25.92 0.38
N ALA A 99 13.28 -25.23 0.14
CA ALA A 99 12.05 -25.86 -0.33
C ALA A 99 12.22 -26.59 -1.67
N ILE A 100 12.98 -26.02 -2.62
CA ILE A 100 13.27 -26.66 -3.91
C ILE A 100 14.13 -27.91 -3.72
N ALA A 101 15.13 -27.85 -2.84
CA ALA A 101 15.99 -29.00 -2.55
C ALA A 101 15.18 -30.15 -1.93
N GLU A 102 14.34 -29.85 -0.93
CA GLU A 102 13.45 -30.84 -0.30
C GLU A 102 12.48 -31.45 -1.31
N MET A 103 11.86 -30.61 -2.16
CA MET A 103 10.93 -31.08 -3.19
C MET A 103 11.64 -31.99 -4.22
N SER A 104 12.86 -31.64 -4.62
CA SER A 104 13.67 -32.44 -5.52
C SER A 104 14.06 -33.79 -4.90
N GLN A 105 14.42 -33.79 -3.62
CA GLN A 105 14.77 -35.00 -2.86
C GLN A 105 13.58 -35.96 -2.77
N ILE A 106 12.40 -35.44 -2.44
CA ILE A 106 11.16 -36.23 -2.36
C ILE A 106 10.82 -36.84 -3.71
N TYR A 107 10.86 -36.03 -4.77
CA TYR A 107 10.59 -36.50 -6.13
C TYR A 107 11.55 -37.62 -6.55
N TYR A 108 12.85 -37.42 -6.33
CA TYR A 108 13.86 -38.43 -6.64
C TYR A 108 13.59 -39.74 -5.91
N ASN A 109 13.31 -39.69 -4.60
CA ASN A 109 13.03 -40.89 -3.79
C ASN A 109 11.79 -41.65 -4.28
N VAL A 110 10.70 -40.93 -4.60
CA VAL A 110 9.47 -41.54 -5.13
C VAL A 110 9.71 -42.18 -6.49
N SER A 111 10.38 -41.48 -7.39
CA SER A 111 10.71 -41.99 -8.73
C SER A 111 11.61 -43.22 -8.64
N HIS A 112 12.67 -43.16 -7.83
CA HIS A 112 13.60 -44.27 -7.64
C HIS A 112 12.89 -45.52 -7.09
N HIS A 113 12.02 -45.33 -6.09
CA HIS A 113 11.22 -46.42 -5.54
C HIS A 113 10.27 -47.03 -6.58
N HIS A 114 9.59 -46.20 -7.37
CA HIS A 114 8.72 -46.67 -8.45
C HIS A 114 9.50 -47.47 -9.51
N SER A 115 10.67 -47.00 -9.94
CA SER A 115 11.54 -47.72 -10.86
C SER A 115 11.99 -49.07 -10.30
N TYR A 116 12.40 -49.12 -9.04
CA TYR A 116 12.84 -50.36 -8.38
C TYR A 116 11.72 -51.40 -8.30
N LEU A 117 10.50 -50.99 -7.94
CA LEU A 117 9.34 -51.89 -7.92
C LEU A 117 9.00 -52.42 -9.32
N SER A 118 9.12 -51.60 -10.37
CA SER A 118 8.87 -52.06 -11.74
C SER A 118 9.83 -53.18 -12.16
N MET A 119 11.13 -53.06 -11.80
CA MET A 119 12.13 -54.08 -12.12
C MET A 119 11.87 -55.42 -11.42
N ILE A 120 11.42 -55.39 -10.16
CA ILE A 120 11.12 -56.63 -9.40
C ILE A 120 9.96 -57.40 -10.03
N VAL A 121 8.91 -56.69 -10.47
CA VAL A 121 7.72 -57.33 -11.08
C VAL A 121 8.07 -58.03 -12.40
N HIS A 122 9.04 -57.51 -13.16
CA HIS A 122 9.51 -58.14 -14.41
C HIS A 122 10.52 -59.28 -14.19
N GLY A 123 11.13 -59.41 -13.01
CA GLY A 123 12.11 -60.48 -12.70
C GLY A 123 11.51 -61.76 -12.12
N LEU A 124 10.23 -61.75 -11.70
CA LEU A 124 9.54 -62.89 -11.08
C LEU A 124 8.74 -63.76 -12.08
N TRP A 125 8.84 -63.47 -13.38
CA TRP A 125 8.22 -64.22 -14.47
C TRP A 125 9.26 -64.75 -15.47
N ASN A 126 10.34 -65.37 -14.97
CA ASN A 126 11.25 -66.22 -15.73
C ASN A 126 11.60 -67.46 -14.90
#